data_AF-A0A6V7IH21-F1
#
_entry.id   AF-A0A6V7IH21-F1
#
_cell.length_a   1.000
_cell.length_b   1.000
_cell.length_c   1.000
_cell.angle_alpha   90.00
_cell.angle_beta   90.00
_cell.angle_gamma   90.00
#
_symmetry.space_group_name_H-M   'P 1'
#
loop_
_entity.id
_entity.type
_entity.pdbx_description
1 polymer ?
#
loop_
_entity_poly.entity_id
_entity_poly.type
_entity_poly.pdbx_seq_one_letter_code
_entity_poly.pdbx_strand_id
1 'polypeptide(L)' 'PCHVRNWELQVHYKVHGKGRDLFGDGLAIWYAKDTMQSGPVFGNKDFFHGLAIILDTYSNHNGPHN' A
#
# COMPACT_ATOMS: atom_id res chain seq x y z
N PRO A 1 3.53 18.72 2.21
CA PRO A 1 4.02 18.00 3.41
C PRO A 1 3.07 18.21 4.60
N CYS A 2 2.89 17.21 5.46
CA CYS A 2 2.18 17.40 6.72
C CYS A 2 3.17 17.97 7.75
N HIS A 3 2.91 19.16 8.27
CA HIS A 3 3.78 19.83 9.24
C HIS A 3 3.26 19.75 10.68
N VAL A 4 2.14 19.05 10.89
CA VAL A 4 1.52 18.90 12.20
C VAL A 4 2.25 17.81 12.99
N ARG A 5 2.64 18.10 14.23
CA ARG A 5 3.41 17.18 15.08
C ARG A 5 2.64 15.89 15.42
N ASN A 6 1.36 16.02 15.76
CA ASN A 6 0.47 14.91 16.08
C ASN A 6 -0.76 15.00 15.17
N TRP A 7 -1.11 13.91 14.51
CA TRP A 7 -2.21 13.87 13.56
C TRP A 7 -2.93 12.53 13.65
N GLU A 8 -4.19 12.53 13.22
CA GLU A 8 -5.02 11.34 13.04
C GLU A 8 -5.52 11.30 11.60
N LEU A 9 -5.54 10.11 10.99
CA LEU A 9 -6.07 9.89 9.65
C LEU A 9 -7.10 8.77 9.71
N GLN A 10 -8.34 9.09 9.36
CA GLN A 10 -9.41 8.12 9.18
C GLN A 10 -9.63 7.90 7.69
N VAL A 11 -9.44 6.66 7.22
CA VAL A 11 -9.61 6.29 5.81
C VAL A 11 -10.77 5.32 5.69
N HIS A 12 -11.83 5.73 5.01
CA HIS A 12 -12.93 4.85 4.63
C HIS A 12 -12.64 4.34 3.21
N TYR A 13 -12.41 3.04 3.08
CA TYR A 13 -12.07 2.40 1.81
C TYR A 13 -12.89 1.12 1.61
N LYS A 14 -12.98 0.68 0.36
CA LYS A 14 -13.56 -0.62 -0.01
C LYS A 14 -12.72 -1.21 -1.14
N VAL A 15 -12.06 -2.34 -0.86
CA VAL A 15 -11.41 -3.17 -1.88
C VAL A 15 -12.36 -4.31 -2.23
N HIS A 16 -12.64 -4.53 -3.51
CA HIS A 16 -13.52 -5.62 -3.97
C HIS A 16 -13.09 -6.17 -5.33
N GLY A 17 -13.37 -7.46 -5.57
CA GLY A 17 -13.10 -8.16 -6.84
C GLY A 17 -14.26 -9.10 -7.20
N LYS A 18 -14.24 -9.66 -8.42
CA LYS A 18 -15.23 -10.65 -8.89
C LYS A 18 -14.59 -12.05 -8.89
N GLY A 19 -14.99 -12.97 -8.00
CA GLY A 19 -14.68 -14.40 -8.14
C GLY A 19 -14.15 -15.13 -6.89
N ARG A 20 -13.79 -16.41 -7.08
CA ARG A 20 -13.11 -17.31 -6.13
C ARG A 20 -11.58 -17.16 -6.13
N ASP A 21 -11.04 -16.48 -7.14
CA ASP A 21 -9.60 -16.28 -7.30
C ASP A 21 -9.13 -15.11 -6.43
N LEU A 22 -7.99 -15.29 -5.75
CA LEU A 22 -7.34 -14.25 -4.96
C LEU A 22 -6.72 -13.23 -5.91
N PHE A 23 -7.31 -12.04 -5.98
CA PHE A 23 -6.71 -10.90 -6.68
C PHE A 23 -5.90 -10.08 -5.67
N GLY A 24 -4.59 -10.05 -5.86
CA GLY A 24 -3.62 -9.23 -5.11
C GLY A 24 -3.29 -7.91 -5.83
N ASP A 25 -2.41 -7.08 -5.27
CA ASP A 25 -1.64 -7.31 -4.02
C ASP A 25 -2.27 -6.65 -2.80
N GLY A 26 -3.05 -5.58 -3.00
CA GLY A 26 -3.74 -4.86 -1.93
C GLY A 26 -3.62 -3.35 -2.04
N LEU A 27 -3.58 -2.66 -0.90
CA LEU A 27 -3.56 -1.19 -0.81
C LEU A 27 -2.46 -0.73 0.17
N ALA A 28 -1.81 0.39 -0.11
CA ALA A 28 -0.90 1.04 0.84
C ALA A 28 -1.24 2.51 1.06
N ILE A 29 -1.16 2.97 2.30
CA ILE A 29 -1.24 4.37 2.70
C ILE A 29 0.18 4.84 3.04
N TRP A 30 0.60 5.96 2.44
CA TRP A 30 1.97 6.46 2.51
C TRP A 30 2.06 7.78 3.25
N TYR A 31 2.92 7.84 4.25
CA TYR A 31 3.45 9.07 4.83
C TYR A 31 4.96 9.11 4.56
N ALA A 32 5.33 9.53 3.33
CA ALA A 32 6.69 9.43 2.82
C ALA A 32 7.28 10.82 2.46
N LYS A 33 8.61 10.91 2.51
CA LYS A 33 9.37 12.11 2.12
C LYS A 33 9.23 12.43 0.63
N ASP A 34 9.40 11.40 -0.20
CA ASP A 34 9.31 11.54 -1.65
C ASP A 34 7.88 11.18 -2.11
N THR A 35 7.32 11.97 -3.02
CA THR A 35 5.95 11.77 -3.55
C THR A 35 5.98 11.36 -5.02
N MET A 36 4.93 10.64 -5.45
CA MET A 36 4.69 10.29 -6.86
C MET A 36 5.85 9.51 -7.51
N GLN A 37 6.52 8.64 -6.76
CA GLN A 37 7.54 7.74 -7.29
C GLN A 37 6.89 6.38 -7.55
N SER A 38 6.80 5.94 -8.80
CA SER A 38 6.31 4.59 -9.10
C SER A 38 7.34 3.53 -8.69
N GLY A 39 6.87 2.35 -8.30
CA GLY A 39 7.76 1.23 -8.00
C GLY A 39 7.04 -0.03 -7.54
N PRO A 40 7.81 -1.05 -7.11
CA PRO A 40 7.30 -2.39 -6.89
C PRO A 40 6.52 -2.56 -5.58
N VAL A 41 6.53 -1.59 -4.66
CA VAL A 41 5.89 -1.73 -3.34
C VAL A 41 4.50 -1.12 -3.39
N PHE A 42 3.48 -1.93 -3.71
CA PHE A 42 2.08 -1.48 -3.80
C PHE A 42 1.92 -0.21 -4.65
N GLY A 43 2.66 -0.12 -5.76
CA GLY A 43 2.66 1.00 -6.70
C GLY A 43 3.64 2.14 -6.37
N ASN A 44 4.40 2.08 -5.27
CA ASN A 44 5.39 3.09 -4.88
C ASN A 44 6.84 2.54 -4.89
N LYS A 45 7.83 3.45 -4.87
CA LYS A 45 9.27 3.09 -4.85
C LYS A 45 9.65 2.22 -3.66
N ASP A 46 10.63 1.36 -3.89
CA ASP A 46 11.39 0.72 -2.82
C ASP A 46 12.31 1.75 -2.12
N PHE A 47 12.86 1.35 -0.96
CA PHE A 47 13.77 2.17 -0.15
C PHE A 47 13.26 3.60 0.13
N PHE A 48 11.97 3.73 0.43
CA PHE A 48 11.35 5.00 0.81
C PHE A 48 11.76 5.45 2.22
N HIS A 49 11.64 6.75 2.48
CA HIS A 49 11.84 7.33 3.81
C HIS A 49 10.50 7.80 4.38
N GLY A 50 10.05 7.21 5.48
CA GLY A 50 8.78 7.56 6.12
C GLY A 50 8.05 6.32 6.66
N LEU A 51 6.73 6.33 6.57
CA LEU A 51 5.84 5.28 7.03
C LEU A 51 4.96 4.77 5.88
N ALA A 52 4.78 3.46 5.82
CA ALA A 52 3.79 2.79 4.98
C ALA A 52 2.87 1.95 5.87
N ILE A 53 1.56 2.06 5.65
CA ILE A 53 0.56 1.15 6.21
C ILE A 53 0.05 0.30 5.06
N ILE A 54 0.35 -0.99 5.07
CA ILE A 54 0.06 -1.93 3.98
C ILE A 54 -1.10 -2.82 4.37
N LEU A 55 -2.11 -2.86 3.51
CA LEU A 55 -3.25 -3.75 3.56
C LEU A 55 -3.06 -4.79 2.46
N ASP A 56 -2.30 -5.83 2.79
CA ASP A 56 -1.97 -6.93 1.88
C ASP A 56 -3.16 -7.90 1.79
N THR A 57 -3.66 -8.11 0.57
CA THR A 57 -4.81 -8.99 0.31
C THR A 57 -4.39 -10.34 -0.26
N TYR A 58 -3.09 -10.58 -0.48
CA TYR A 58 -2.61 -11.76 -1.17
C TYR A 58 -1.53 -12.51 -0.37
N SER A 59 -1.70 -13.83 -0.24
CA SER A 59 -0.70 -14.66 0.45
C SER A 59 0.41 -15.08 -0.51
N ASN A 60 1.57 -14.42 -0.40
CA ASN A 60 2.76 -14.67 -1.22
C ASN A 60 3.51 -15.98 -0.90
N HIS A 61 2.94 -16.89 -0.09
CA HIS A 61 3.65 -18.07 0.44
C HIS A 61 4.11 -19.08 -0.64
N ASN A 62 3.47 -19.09 -1.81
CA ASN A 62 3.77 -20.01 -2.91
C ASN A 62 4.58 -19.37 -4.06
N GLY A 63 5.19 -18.20 -3.82
CA GLY A 63 5.93 -17.44 -4.82
C GLY A 63 5.09 -16.39 -5.55
N PRO A 64 5.71 -15.54 -6.38
CA PRO A 64 4.99 -14.53 -7.15
C PRO A 64 4.04 -15.21 -8.14
N HIS A 65 2.78 -14.83 -8.13
CA HIS A 65 1.82 -15.24 -9.16
C HIS A 65 2.02 -14.34 -10.39
N ASN A 66 2.25 -14.94 -11.56
CA ASN A 66 2.32 -14.25 -12.85
C ASN A 66 0.91 -13.94 -13.37
#